data_AF-A0A2N9NXH1-F1
#
_entry.id   AF-A0A2N9NXH1-F1
#
_cell.length_a   1.000
_cell.length_b   1.000
_cell.length_c   1.000
_cell.angle_alpha   90.00
_cell.angle_beta   90.00
_cell.angle_gamma   90.00
#
_symmetry.space_group_name_H-M   'P 1'
#
loop_
_entity.id
_entity.type
_entity.pdbx_description
1 polymer ?
#
loop_
_entity_poly.entity_id
_entity_poly.type
_entity_poly.pdbx_seq_one_letter_code
_entity_poly.pdbx_strand_id
1 'polypeptide(L)' 'MKPEEALQKQIALYREMSREQRVRIALGLHELACEMARVGIRRQHPSATPEEVEALLRQRLEMARGT' A
#
# COMPACT_ATOMS: atom_id res chain seq x y z
N MET A 1 -1.12 -27.66 9.36
CA MET A 1 0.01 -27.01 8.68
C MET A 1 0.89 -26.41 9.75
N LYS A 2 2.15 -26.80 9.81
CA LYS A 2 3.14 -26.18 10.70
C LYS A 2 3.54 -24.80 10.13
N PRO A 3 3.95 -23.81 10.96
CA PRO A 3 4.38 -22.50 10.48
C PRO A 3 5.41 -22.55 9.34
N GLU A 4 6.34 -23.51 9.40
CA GLU A 4 7.36 -23.72 8.39
C GLU A 4 6.76 -24.18 7.05
N GLU A 5 5.75 -25.06 7.08
CA GLU A 5 5.03 -25.52 5.89
C GLU A 5 4.22 -24.38 5.25
N ALA A 6 3.64 -23.49 6.07
CA ALA A 6 2.94 -22.30 5.60
C ALA A 6 3.88 -21.35 4.86
N LEU A 7 5.06 -21.10 5.43
CA LEU A 7 6.10 -20.26 4.84
C LEU A 7 6.59 -20.84 3.52
N GLN A 8 6.88 -22.14 3.45
CA GLN A 8 7.33 -22.77 2.20
C GLN A 8 6.26 -22.68 1.12
N LYS A 9 4.99 -22.88 1.47
CA LYS A 9 3.87 -22.71 0.53
C LYS A 9 3.77 -21.28 0.02
N GLN A 10 3.93 -20.29 0.89
CA GLN A 10 3.91 -18.87 0.51
C GLN A 10 5.06 -18.53 -0.44
N ILE A 11 6.27 -19.02 -0.18
CA ILE A 11 7.45 -18.83 -1.04
C ILE A 11 7.21 -19.46 -2.43
N ALA A 12 6.64 -20.67 -2.48
CA ALA A 12 6.32 -21.33 -3.74
C ALA A 12 5.35 -20.50 -4.58
N LEU A 13 4.25 -20.02 -3.98
CA LEU A 13 3.28 -19.15 -4.65
C LEU A 13 3.94 -17.86 -5.18
N TYR A 14 4.82 -17.25 -4.40
CA TYR A 14 5.55 -16.07 -4.86
C TYR A 14 6.53 -16.37 -5.98
N ARG A 15 7.13 -17.56 -6.06
CA ARG A 15 8.02 -17.94 -7.18
C ARG A 15 7.24 -18.17 -8.47
N GLU A 16 6.04 -18.72 -8.38
CA GLU A 16 5.16 -18.99 -9.52
C GLU A 16 4.53 -17.72 -10.11
N MET A 17 4.53 -16.60 -9.36
CA MET A 17 3.98 -15.34 -9.86
C MET A 17 4.73 -14.81 -11.08
N SER A 18 3.97 -14.59 -12.16
CA SER A 18 4.43 -13.89 -13.35
C SER A 18 4.81 -12.44 -13.04
N ARG A 19 5.58 -11.81 -13.93
CA ARG A 19 5.97 -10.39 -13.78
C ARG A 19 4.74 -9.48 -13.74
N GLU A 20 3.76 -9.76 -14.60
CA GLU A 20 2.49 -9.02 -14.68
C GLU A 20 1.69 -9.16 -13.38
N GLN A 21 1.64 -10.36 -12.79
CA GLN A 21 0.98 -10.58 -11.51
C GLN A 21 1.66 -9.79 -10.39
N ARG A 22 3.00 -9.78 -10.34
CA ARG A 22 3.75 -9.00 -9.35
C ARG A 22 3.49 -7.51 -9.47
N VAL A 23 3.52 -6.96 -10.68
CA VAL A 23 3.24 -5.53 -10.91
C VAL A 23 1.81 -5.21 -10.49
N ARG A 24 0.83 -6.04 -10.85
CA ARG A 24 -0.57 -5.83 -10.44
C ARG A 24 -0.74 -5.82 -8.93
N ILE A 25 -0.09 -6.74 -8.22
CA ILE A 25 -0.13 -6.77 -6.74
C ILE A 25 0.53 -5.52 -6.16
N ALA A 26 1.69 -5.11 -6.68
CA ALA A 26 2.38 -3.92 -6.21
C ALA A 26 1.52 -2.65 -6.37
N LEU A 27 0.84 -2.50 -7.52
CA LEU A 27 -0.07 -1.40 -7.77
C LEU A 27 -1.27 -1.43 -6.80
N GLY A 28 -1.89 -2.60 -6.59
CA GLY A 28 -2.99 -2.71 -5.63
C GLY A 28 -2.58 -2.44 -4.18
N LEU A 29 -1.37 -2.85 -3.78
CA LEU A 29 -0.81 -2.50 -2.47
C LEU A 29 -0.56 -1.00 -2.33
N HIS A 30 -0.09 -0.34 -3.39
CA HIS A 30 0.08 1.11 -3.40
C HIS A 30 -1.25 1.85 -3.27
N GLU A 31 -2.28 1.44 -4.01
CA GLU A 31 -3.63 1.98 -3.90
C GLU A 31 -4.19 1.84 -2.48
N LEU A 32 -4.06 0.64 -1.90
CA LEU A 32 -4.49 0.38 -0.52
C LEU A 32 -3.76 1.28 0.48
N ALA A 33 -2.44 1.43 0.34
CA ALA A 33 -1.65 2.29 1.21
C ALA A 33 -2.11 3.76 1.13
N CYS A 34 -2.41 4.26 -0.07
CA CYS A 34 -2.97 5.59 -0.29
C CYS A 34 -4.35 5.74 0.37
N GLU A 35 -5.24 4.75 0.25
CA GLU A 35 -6.54 4.79 0.94
C GLU A 35 -6.41 4.83 2.46
N MET A 36 -5.53 4.00 3.03
CA MET A 36 -5.27 4.03 4.47
C MET A 36 -4.71 5.38 4.92
N ALA A 37 -3.82 5.97 4.13
CA ALA A 37 -3.28 7.30 4.39
C ALA A 37 -4.39 8.37 4.36
N ARG A 38 -5.29 8.34 3.37
CA ARG A 38 -6.46 9.24 3.30
C ARG A 38 -7.34 9.13 4.54
N VAL A 39 -7.63 7.90 4.99
CA VAL A 39 -8.40 7.68 6.23
C VAL A 39 -7.70 8.30 7.43
N GLY A 40 -6.38 8.11 7.55
CA GLY A 40 -5.58 8.74 8.60
C GLY A 40 -5.59 10.25 8.54
N ILE A 41 -5.45 10.83 7.34
CA ILE A 41 -5.47 12.28 7.11
C ILE A 41 -6.83 12.86 7.50
N ARG A 42 -7.94 12.28 7.05
CA ARG A 42 -9.30 12.75 7.41
C ARG A 42 -9.55 12.71 8.91
N ARG A 43 -9.00 11.72 9.62
CA ARG A 43 -9.07 11.66 11.09
C ARG A 43 -8.25 12.76 11.76
N GLN A 44 -7.09 13.11 11.20
CA GLN A 44 -6.22 14.16 11.72
C GLN A 44 -6.70 15.57 11.38
N HIS A 45 -7.43 15.72 10.26
CA HIS A 45 -7.97 16.98 9.76
C HIS A 45 -9.47 16.81 9.42
N PRO A 46 -10.36 16.81 10.44
CA PRO A 46 -11.78 16.51 10.23
C PRO A 46 -12.52 17.51 9.33
N SER A 47 -12.02 18.74 9.22
CA SER A 47 -12.58 19.81 8.40
C SER A 47 -11.96 19.90 7.01
N ALA A 48 -10.97 19.05 6.69
CA ALA A 48 -10.29 19.12 5.41
C ALA A 48 -11.23 18.73 4.25
N THR A 49 -11.18 19.50 3.16
CA THR A 49 -11.88 19.14 1.93
C THR A 49 -11.21 17.93 1.26
N PRO A 50 -11.89 17.24 0.33
CA PRO A 50 -11.29 16.16 -0.44
C PRO A 50 -9.97 16.57 -1.12
N GLU A 51 -9.90 17.79 -1.65
CA GLU A 51 -8.72 18.34 -2.33
C GLU A 51 -7.55 18.56 -1.35
N GLU A 52 -7.85 19.06 -0.15
CA GLU A 52 -6.85 19.24 0.91
C GLU A 52 -6.31 17.89 1.40
N VAL A 53 -7.17 16.87 1.51
CA VAL A 53 -6.76 15.50 1.83
C VAL A 53 -5.80 14.95 0.77
N GLU A 54 -6.07 15.17 -0.52
CA GLU A 54 -5.16 14.75 -1.60
C GLU A 54 -3.84 15.51 -1.60
N ALA A 55 -3.86 16.81 -1.29
CA ALA A 55 -2.64 17.62 -1.18
C ALA A 55 -1.73 17.09 -0.04
N LEU A 56 -2.32 16.79 1.12
CA LEU A 56 -1.62 16.20 2.26
C LEU A 56 -1.11 14.79 1.96
N LEU A 57 -1.88 13.98 1.22
CA LEU A 57 -1.43 12.67 0.76
C LEU A 57 -0.20 12.80 -0.14
N ARG A 58 -0.23 13.72 -1.11
CA ARG A 58 0.89 13.96 -2.02
C ARG A 58 2.15 14.37 -1.26
N GLN A 59 2.04 15.28 -0.31
CA GLN A 59 3.15 15.68 0.54
C GLN A 59 3.77 14.49 1.30
N ARG A 60 2.94 13.57 1.84
CA ARG A 60 3.42 12.35 2.50
C ARG A 60 4.17 11.43 1.56
N LEU A 61 3.66 11.22 0.34
CA LEU A 61 4.32 10.38 -0.65
C LEU A 61 5.65 10.99 -1.11
N GLU A 62 5.71 12.32 -1.26
CA GLU A 62 6.96 13.02 -1.60
C GLU A 62 8.03 12.86 -0.51
N MET A 63 7.66 12.97 0.76
CA MET A 63 8.59 12.71 1.87
C MET A 63 9.11 11.27 1.85
N ALA A 64 8.27 10.29 1.52
CA ALA A 64 8.66 8.88 1.42
C ALA A 64 9.56 8.56 0.20
N ARG A 65 9.61 9.43 -0.82
CA ARG A 65 10.53 9.29 -1.96
C ARG A 65 11.96 9.72 -1.65
N GLY A 66 12.19 10.42 -0.54
CA GLY A 66 13.49 10.98 -0.14
C GLY A 66 14.37 10.07 0.73
N THR A 67 14.00 8.80 0.89
CA THR A 67 14.75 7.75 1.63
C THR A 67 15.21 6.67 0.67
#